data_AF-A0A934H769-F1
#
_entry.id   AF-A0A934H769-F1
#
_cell.length_a   1.000
_cell.length_b   1.000
_cell.length_c   1.000
_cell.angle_alpha   90.00
_cell.angle_beta   90.00
_cell.angle_gamma   90.00
#
_symmetry.space_group_name_H-M   'P 1'
#
loop_
_entity.id
_entity.type
_entity.pdbx_description
1 polymer ?
#
loop_
_entity_poly.entity_id
_entity_poly.type
_entity_poly.pdbx_seq_one_letter_code
_entity_poly.pdbx_strand_id
1 'polypeptide(L)' 'MTGGIDWQQVLPLVAPLIALQLILMAVALYDLAKRQHVLGGNKLVWALVILLVNMIGPAAYLLIGRKEE' A
#
# COMPACT_ATOMS: atom_id res chain seq x y z
N MET A 1 -31.88 -9.63 13.43
CA MET A 1 -30.47 -9.18 13.60
C MET A 1 -30.02 -8.65 12.26
N THR A 2 -30.17 -7.35 11.99
CA THR A 2 -29.65 -6.77 10.75
C THR A 2 -28.13 -6.75 10.85
N GLY A 3 -27.47 -7.77 10.31
CA GLY A 3 -26.01 -7.90 10.28
C GLY A 3 -25.37 -6.89 9.32
N GLY A 4 -25.44 -5.62 9.66
CA GLY A 4 -24.71 -4.54 9.00
C GLY A 4 -23.32 -4.39 9.61
N ILE A 5 -22.33 -4.02 8.81
CA ILE A 5 -20.98 -3.70 9.31
C ILE A 5 -21.08 -2.45 10.20
N ASP A 6 -20.63 -2.58 11.44
CA ASP A 6 -20.49 -1.46 12.37
C ASP A 6 -19.16 -0.74 12.11
N TRP A 7 -19.21 0.33 11.35
CA TRP A 7 -18.05 1.12 10.98
C TRP A 7 -17.31 1.73 12.18
N GLN A 8 -17.97 1.93 13.32
CA GLN A 8 -17.33 2.45 14.53
C GLN A 8 -16.34 1.43 15.14
N GLN A 9 -16.55 0.13 14.91
CA GLN A 9 -15.65 -0.93 15.37
C GLN A 9 -14.54 -1.23 14.34
N VAL A 10 -14.83 -1.06 13.04
CA VAL A 10 -13.86 -1.33 11.96
C VAL A 10 -12.82 -0.21 11.83
N LEU A 11 -13.23 1.05 11.94
CA LEU A 11 -12.35 2.20 11.75
C LEU A 11 -11.09 2.17 12.65
N PRO A 12 -11.19 1.92 13.97
CA PRO A 12 -10.01 1.85 14.84
C PRO A 12 -9.04 0.71 14.48
N LEU A 13 -9.54 -0.37 13.86
CA LEU A 13 -8.73 -1.50 13.43
C LEU A 13 -7.99 -1.21 12.12
N VAL A 14 -8.66 -0.55 11.17
CA VAL A 14 -8.11 -0.27 9.82
C VAL A 14 -7.28 1.02 9.79
N ALA A 15 -7.61 2.01 10.62
CA ALA A 15 -6.88 3.28 10.71
C ALA A 15 -5.36 3.13 10.90
N PRO A 16 -4.84 2.29 11.83
CA PRO A 16 -3.39 2.13 11.98
C PRO A 16 -2.73 1.50 10.75
N LEU A 17 -3.42 0.59 10.07
CA LEU A 17 -2.92 -0.02 8.82
C LEU A 17 -2.81 1.04 7.71
N ILE A 18 -3.84 1.87 7.53
CA ILE A 18 -3.82 2.97 6.55
C ILE A 18 -2.72 3.97 6.91
N ALA A 19 -2.59 4.35 8.19
CA ALA A 19 -1.58 5.29 8.62
C ALA A 19 -0.17 4.76 8.34
N LEU A 20 0.11 3.49 8.68
CA LEU A 20 1.37 2.83 8.38
C LEU A 20 1.65 2.81 6.87
N GLN A 21 0.64 2.47 6.06
CA GLN A 21 0.73 2.45 4.60
C GLN A 21 1.15 3.82 4.04
N LEU A 22 0.50 4.89 4.50
CA LEU A 22 0.80 6.26 4.08
C LEU A 22 2.20 6.71 4.54
N ILE A 23 2.62 6.34 5.75
CA ILE A 23 3.97 6.65 6.25
C ILE A 23 5.02 5.95 5.40
N LEU A 24 4.87 4.66 5.12
CA LEU A 24 5.81 3.91 4.30
C LEU A 24 5.89 4.46 2.88
N MET A 25 4.75 4.81 2.28
CA MET A 25 4.70 5.45 0.97
C MET A 25 5.44 6.79 0.97
N ALA A 26 5.19 7.65 1.97
CA ALA A 26 5.85 8.94 2.10
C ALA A 26 7.37 8.81 2.28
N VAL A 27 7.81 7.88 3.15
CA VAL A 27 9.23 7.59 3.37
C VAL A 27 9.91 7.08 2.09
N ALA A 28 9.26 6.17 1.37
CA ALA A 28 9.80 5.64 0.11
C ALA A 28 9.91 6.71 -0.98
N LEU A 29 8.91 7.59 -1.11
CA LEU A 29 8.97 8.71 -2.06
C LEU A 29 10.04 9.73 -1.67
N TYR A 30 10.19 10.02 -0.37
CA TYR A 30 11.25 10.90 0.13
C TYR A 30 12.65 10.34 -0.15
N ASP A 31 12.87 9.05 0.12
CA ASP A 31 14.12 8.37 -0.20
C ASP A 31 14.40 8.39 -1.72
N LEU A 32 13.39 8.09 -2.53
CA LEU A 32 13.49 8.10 -3.99
C LEU A 32 13.87 9.49 -4.54
N ALA A 33 13.29 10.55 -3.99
CA ALA A 33 13.61 11.92 -4.37
C ALA A 33 15.08 12.25 -4.09
N LYS A 34 15.61 11.80 -2.93
CA LYS A 34 16.98 12.08 -2.48
C LYS A 34 18.06 11.29 -3.23
N ARG A 35 17.76 10.08 -3.72
CA ARG A 35 18.74 9.23 -4.42
C ARG A 35 19.22 9.88 -5.73
N GLN A 36 20.51 9.86 -6.01
CA GLN A 36 21.04 10.33 -7.30
C GLN A 36 20.86 9.30 -8.41
N HIS A 37 21.00 8.02 -8.06
CA HIS A 37 20.81 6.90 -8.99
C HIS A 37 19.80 5.91 -8.42
N VAL A 38 18.97 5.38 -9.31
CA VAL A 38 17.99 4.34 -9.02
C VAL A 38 18.21 3.19 -10.00
N LEU A 39 17.80 1.98 -9.63
CA LEU A 39 17.92 0.82 -10.51
C LEU A 39 17.14 1.09 -11.82
N GLY A 40 17.78 0.89 -12.96
CA GLY A 40 17.18 1.24 -14.27
C GLY A 40 17.14 2.73 -14.61
N GLY A 41 17.68 3.61 -13.75
CA GLY A 41 17.92 5.03 -14.03
C GLY A 41 16.69 5.95 -14.03
N ASN A 42 15.47 5.42 -14.04
CA ASN A 42 14.25 6.22 -14.14
C ASN A 42 13.50 6.33 -12.81
N LYS A 43 13.60 7.48 -12.14
CA LYS A 43 12.89 7.75 -10.88
C LYS A 43 11.37 7.75 -11.04
N LEU A 44 10.84 8.17 -12.20
CA LEU A 44 9.39 8.21 -12.43
C LEU A 44 8.78 6.81 -12.41
N VAL A 45 9.49 5.81 -12.99
CA VAL A 45 9.06 4.41 -12.94
C VAL A 45 8.97 3.94 -11.51
N TRP A 46 9.99 4.22 -10.69
CA TRP A 46 9.97 3.84 -9.27
C TRP A 46 8.88 4.54 -8.47
N ALA A 47 8.59 5.82 -8.74
CA ALA A 47 7.47 6.52 -8.09
C ALA A 47 6.13 5.84 -8.42
N LEU A 48 5.93 5.46 -9.69
CA LEU A 48 4.78 4.68 -10.15
C LEU A 48 4.72 3.31 -9.47
N VAL A 49 5.84 2.60 -9.37
CA VAL A 49 5.89 1.31 -8.65
C VAL A 49 5.49 1.47 -7.18
N ILE A 50 6.05 2.48 -6.48
CA ILE A 50 5.69 2.76 -5.08
C ILE A 50 4.18 3.00 -4.97
N LEU A 51 3.59 3.86 -5.81
CA LEU A 51 2.16 4.14 -5.81
C LEU A 51 1.30 2.91 -6.15
N LEU A 52 1.72 2.13 -7.15
CA LEU A 52 0.96 0.98 -7.63
C LEU A 52 1.04 -0.22 -6.69
N VAL A 53 2.18 -0.47 -6.03
CA VAL A 53 2.29 -1.58 -5.07
C VAL A 53 1.35 -1.40 -3.87
N ASN A 54 1.07 -0.15 -3.47
CA ASN A 54 0.08 0.14 -2.43
C ASN A 54 -1.34 -0.38 -2.77
N MET A 55 -1.67 -0.50 -4.07
CA MET A 55 -3.01 -0.88 -4.53
C MET A 55 -3.01 -2.29 -5.16
N ILE A 56 -2.02 -2.58 -5.99
CA ILE A 56 -1.85 -3.85 -6.70
C ILE A 56 -1.28 -4.93 -5.78
N GLY A 57 -0.45 -4.60 -4.77
CA GLY A 57 0.08 -5.59 -3.84
C GLY A 57 -1.02 -6.38 -3.12
N PRO A 58 -1.98 -5.71 -2.46
CA PRO A 58 -3.15 -6.37 -1.87
C PRO A 58 -4.03 -7.04 -2.92
N ALA A 59 -4.30 -6.40 -4.05
CA ALA A 59 -5.15 -6.98 -5.11
C ALA A 59 -4.54 -8.27 -5.69
N ALA A 60 -3.23 -8.29 -5.97
CA ALA A 60 -2.52 -9.46 -6.45
C ALA A 60 -2.43 -10.56 -5.37
N TYR A 61 -2.25 -10.20 -4.10
CA TYR A 61 -2.34 -11.19 -3.01
C TYR A 61 -3.74 -11.81 -2.93
N LEU A 62 -4.80 -11.02 -3.07
CA LEU A 62 -6.18 -11.53 -3.03
C LEU A 62 -6.54 -12.36 -4.27
N LEU A 63 -6.03 -12.01 -5.45
CA LEU A 63 -6.34 -12.68 -6.72
C LEU A 63 -5.47 -13.92 -7.00
N ILE A 64 -4.20 -13.89 -6.61
CA ILE A 64 -3.21 -14.92 -6.94
C ILE A 64 -2.71 -15.62 -5.68
N GLY A 65 -2.49 -14.86 -4.60
CA GLY A 65 -1.90 -15.35 -3.36
C GLY A 65 -2.88 -16.07 -2.44
N ARG A 66 -4.19 -15.83 -2.57
CA ARG A 66 -5.22 -16.54 -1.82
C ARG A 66 -5.39 -17.93 -2.41
N LYS A 67 -4.50 -18.86 -2.05
CA LYS A 67 -4.85 -20.28 -2.07
C LYS A 67 -6.04 -20.44 -1.13
N GLU A 68 -7.20 -20.72 -1.71
CA GLU A 68 -8.36 -21.22 -0.98
C GLU A 68 -7.93 -22.54 -0.35
N GLU A 69 -7.92 -22.59 0.98
CA GLU A 69 -8.22 -23.85 1.67
C GLU A 69 -9.73 -24.07 1.63
#